data_AF-A0A0B0D6H0-F1
#
_entry.id   AF-A0A0B0D6H0-F1
#
_cell.length_a   1.000
_cell.length_b   1.000
_cell.length_c   1.000
_cell.angle_alpha   90.00
_cell.angle_beta   90.00
_cell.angle_gamma   90.00
#
_symmetry.space_group_name_H-M   'P 1'
#
loop_
_entity.id
_entity.type
_entity.pdbx_description
1 polymer ?
#
loop_
_entity_poly.entity_id
_entity_poly.type
_entity_poly.pdbx_seq_one_letter_code
_entity_poly.pdbx_strand_id
1 'polypeptide(L)'
;DQRYSVENIYDVFMIVQIIVTIAAVYLISIQNKKMWVAGAVLIVLINAGMMNAYQYDKLYTAGNIKDSTKEYILSDAYDSKQQTKLLEAIETRDQSSFYRVEWKGMDDKNNIPLIQDFNGTSVYSSILNKNILFWYYHSLEIDMKRESISRYSGFGDRANLYSLLRGNYLMVHKDQNRNLPYGFDPYISEGAYKVYRNTNTLPFVRTTSKVYSEFALEDASMVGREHAMLQGIVLESPDSVTAALEPLPNLMDQVDIKSVRSTYKDGQLQVEEKTGGIDLNLNSIPEETEDLYVSFYLKNKVKEASWFPLHVNDFKTSRKSRESFYRTGINDITIRVPKNEKISIRVPKGSYELKELELYSEDYQTLEKAAEATPQSAEVNVDGNKVDIQLNNEKSDRYLTIPVPYEKGWHVEVNGEQKEVLKANYAFLGVELEEGKNEISFTYRPPYFSIVAVVSLLSLMISIVWLVKRRKK
;
A
#
# COMPACT_ATOMS: atom_id res chain seq x y z
N ASP A 1 -31.17 -18.89 -20.12
CA ASP A 1 -30.76 -19.77 -21.24
C ASP A 1 -29.26 -19.71 -21.47
N GLN A 2 -28.50 -20.62 -20.87
CA GLN A 2 -27.08 -20.80 -21.21
C GLN A 2 -26.99 -21.84 -22.34
N ARG A 3 -26.91 -21.38 -23.58
CA ARG A 3 -26.46 -22.24 -24.69
C ARG A 3 -24.95 -22.31 -24.61
N TYR A 4 -24.39 -23.51 -24.46
CA TYR A 4 -22.96 -23.73 -24.64
C TYR A 4 -22.63 -23.54 -26.12
N SER A 5 -22.03 -22.41 -26.45
CA SER A 5 -21.40 -22.14 -27.75
C SER A 5 -19.94 -22.60 -27.68
N VAL A 6 -19.46 -23.21 -28.77
CA VAL A 6 -18.03 -23.48 -28.97
C VAL A 6 -17.45 -22.24 -29.63
N GLU A 7 -16.79 -21.38 -28.86
CA GLU A 7 -16.36 -20.07 -29.33
C GLU A 7 -14.84 -19.96 -29.50
N ASN A 8 -14.09 -20.80 -28.78
CA ASN A 8 -12.63 -20.70 -28.70
C ASN A 8 -11.95 -22.08 -28.73
N ILE A 9 -10.62 -22.09 -28.82
CA ILE A 9 -9.84 -23.33 -28.93
C ILE A 9 -9.95 -24.17 -27.65
N TYR A 10 -10.07 -23.53 -26.48
CA TYR A 10 -10.33 -24.20 -25.21
C TYR A 10 -11.65 -24.99 -25.24
N ASP A 11 -12.73 -24.43 -25.78
CA ASP A 11 -14.02 -25.12 -25.90
C ASP A 11 -13.91 -26.36 -26.80
N VAL A 12 -13.17 -26.25 -27.92
CA VAL A 12 -12.87 -27.38 -28.80
C VAL A 12 -12.06 -28.45 -28.07
N PHE A 13 -11.01 -28.05 -27.34
CA PHE A 13 -10.17 -28.97 -26.58
C PHE A 13 -10.94 -29.67 -25.45
N MET A 14 -11.98 -29.05 -24.86
CA MET A 14 -12.81 -29.72 -23.85
C MET A 14 -13.55 -30.91 -24.43
N ILE A 15 -14.13 -30.74 -25.63
CA ILE A 15 -14.83 -31.82 -26.33
C ILE A 15 -13.85 -32.91 -26.76
N VAL A 16 -12.71 -32.53 -27.35
CA VAL A 16 -11.67 -33.48 -27.77
C VAL A 16 -11.11 -34.24 -26.56
N GLN A 17 -10.94 -33.58 -25.41
CA GLN A 17 -10.42 -34.22 -24.20
C GLN A 17 -11.32 -35.35 -23.73
N ILE A 18 -12.64 -35.17 -23.75
CA ILE A 18 -13.59 -36.23 -23.38
C ILE A 18 -13.41 -37.44 -24.30
N ILE A 19 -13.40 -37.21 -25.62
CA ILE A 19 -13.29 -38.28 -26.62
C ILE A 19 -11.96 -39.03 -26.49
N VAL A 20 -10.84 -38.31 -26.43
CA VAL A 20 -9.51 -38.91 -26.31
C VAL A 20 -9.32 -39.63 -24.97
N THR A 21 -9.91 -39.11 -23.88
CA THR A 21 -9.85 -39.78 -22.58
C THR A 21 -10.62 -41.10 -22.60
N ILE A 22 -11.82 -41.14 -23.20
CA ILE A 22 -12.58 -42.38 -23.36
C ILE A 22 -11.76 -43.39 -24.19
N ALA A 23 -11.18 -42.96 -25.31
CA ALA A 23 -10.33 -43.81 -26.14
C ALA A 23 -9.11 -44.32 -25.36
N ALA A 24 -8.45 -43.45 -24.59
CA ALA A 24 -7.28 -43.82 -23.80
C ALA A 24 -7.61 -44.81 -22.67
N VAL A 25 -8.73 -44.63 -21.97
CA VAL A 25 -9.23 -45.57 -20.96
C VAL A 25 -9.55 -46.92 -21.59
N TYR A 26 -10.16 -46.92 -22.78
CA TYR A 26 -10.37 -48.16 -23.53
C TYR A 26 -9.03 -48.85 -23.87
N LEU A 27 -8.03 -48.13 -24.38
CA LEU A 27 -6.71 -48.70 -24.67
C LEU A 27 -6.01 -49.25 -23.42
N ILE A 28 -6.16 -48.59 -22.27
CA ILE A 28 -5.64 -49.04 -20.97
C ILE A 28 -6.35 -50.31 -20.49
N SER A 29 -7.64 -50.45 -20.77
CA SER A 29 -8.43 -51.63 -20.40
C SER A 29 -8.01 -52.89 -21.17
N ILE A 30 -7.38 -52.73 -22.34
CA ILE A 30 -6.82 -53.83 -23.10
C ILE A 30 -5.58 -54.32 -22.35
N GLN A 31 -5.57 -55.58 -21.93
CA GLN A 31 -4.49 -56.24 -21.18
C GLN A 31 -3.21 -56.48 -22.04
N ASN A 32 -2.82 -55.48 -22.82
CA ASN A 32 -1.64 -55.48 -23.67
C ASN A 32 -0.75 -54.27 -23.31
N LYS A 33 0.52 -54.53 -22.97
CA LYS A 33 1.48 -53.51 -22.52
C LYS A 33 1.62 -52.33 -23.50
N LYS A 34 1.61 -52.57 -24.81
CA LYS A 34 1.74 -51.49 -25.81
C LYS A 34 0.50 -50.60 -25.84
N MET A 35 -0.69 -51.20 -25.72
CA MET A 35 -1.97 -50.49 -25.70
C MET A 35 -2.11 -49.68 -24.42
N TRP A 36 -1.71 -50.25 -23.28
CA TRP A 36 -1.65 -49.55 -22.00
C TRP A 36 -0.74 -48.33 -22.07
N VAL A 37 0.48 -48.48 -22.60
CA VAL A 37 1.41 -47.35 -22.77
C VAL A 37 0.83 -46.30 -23.72
N ALA A 38 0.23 -46.71 -24.83
CA ALA A 38 -0.41 -45.78 -25.77
C ALA A 38 -1.54 -44.98 -25.10
N GLY A 39 -2.42 -45.64 -24.33
CA GLY A 39 -3.47 -44.96 -23.58
C GLY A 39 -2.91 -44.02 -22.51
N ALA A 40 -1.89 -44.43 -21.76
CA ALA A 40 -1.22 -43.56 -20.79
C ALA A 40 -0.59 -42.32 -21.46
N VAL A 41 0.07 -42.49 -22.60
CA VAL A 41 0.63 -41.40 -23.40
C VAL A 41 -0.47 -40.46 -23.90
N LEU A 42 -1.59 -40.98 -24.40
CA LEU A 42 -2.73 -40.17 -24.83
C LEU A 42 -3.28 -39.32 -23.68
N ILE A 43 -3.41 -39.88 -22.46
CA ILE A 43 -3.83 -39.11 -21.28
C ILE A 43 -2.87 -37.97 -20.98
N VAL A 44 -1.56 -38.21 -21.03
CA VAL A 44 -0.57 -37.16 -20.78
C VAL A 44 -0.64 -36.08 -21.85
N LEU A 45 -0.68 -36.46 -23.13
CA LEU A 45 -0.71 -35.52 -24.26
C LEU A 45 -1.99 -34.68 -24.26
N ILE A 46 -3.15 -35.28 -23.99
CA ILE A 46 -4.41 -34.53 -24.01
C ILE A 46 -4.52 -33.55 -22.84
N ASN A 47 -3.99 -33.91 -21.66
CA ASN A 47 -3.92 -32.98 -20.54
C ASN A 47 -2.92 -31.85 -20.80
N ALA A 48 -1.77 -32.15 -21.41
CA ALA A 48 -0.83 -31.12 -21.83
C ALA A 48 -1.45 -30.17 -22.87
N GLY A 49 -2.17 -30.71 -23.86
CA GLY A 49 -2.89 -29.92 -24.85
C GLY A 49 -3.97 -29.03 -24.24
N MET A 50 -4.78 -29.59 -23.33
CA MET A 50 -5.80 -28.86 -22.58
C MET A 50 -5.19 -27.71 -21.77
N MET A 51 -4.09 -27.97 -21.05
CA MET A 51 -3.40 -26.93 -20.27
C MET A 51 -2.90 -25.80 -21.18
N ASN A 52 -2.35 -26.13 -22.36
CA ASN A 52 -1.89 -25.14 -23.33
C ASN A 52 -3.06 -24.36 -23.97
N ALA A 53 -4.18 -25.01 -24.28
CA ALA A 53 -5.38 -24.34 -24.80
C ALA A 53 -5.97 -23.37 -23.76
N TYR A 54 -6.08 -23.81 -22.50
CA TYR A 54 -6.48 -22.94 -21.39
C TYR A 54 -5.52 -21.77 -21.21
N GLN A 55 -4.21 -22.04 -21.20
CA GLN A 55 -3.17 -21.01 -21.13
C GLN A 55 -3.30 -19.99 -22.26
N TYR A 56 -3.54 -20.44 -23.50
CA TYR A 56 -3.65 -19.55 -24.65
C TYR A 56 -4.93 -18.70 -24.63
N ASP A 57 -6.09 -19.32 -24.38
CA ASP A 57 -7.37 -18.59 -24.46
C ASP A 57 -7.67 -17.80 -23.21
N LYS A 58 -7.60 -18.44 -22.04
CA LYS A 58 -8.06 -17.84 -20.78
C LYS A 58 -7.00 -16.93 -20.18
N LEU A 59 -5.73 -17.29 -20.27
CA LEU A 59 -4.65 -16.50 -19.66
C LEU A 59 -4.00 -15.56 -20.68
N TYR A 60 -3.55 -16.06 -21.83
CA TYR A 60 -2.79 -15.26 -22.79
C TYR A 60 -3.66 -14.25 -23.55
N THR A 61 -4.80 -14.70 -24.08
CA THR A 61 -5.69 -13.86 -24.89
C THR A 61 -6.69 -13.10 -24.03
N ALA A 62 -7.53 -13.78 -23.24
CA ALA A 62 -8.55 -13.12 -22.42
C ALA A 62 -7.96 -12.33 -21.24
N GLY A 63 -6.79 -12.76 -20.73
CA GLY A 63 -6.03 -12.02 -19.71
C GLY A 63 -5.15 -10.91 -20.27
N ASN A 64 -5.18 -10.66 -21.60
CA ASN A 64 -4.37 -9.65 -22.29
C ASN A 64 -2.85 -9.75 -22.04
N ILE A 65 -2.34 -10.94 -21.68
CA ILE A 65 -0.88 -11.14 -21.51
C ILE A 65 -0.16 -10.93 -22.84
N LYS A 66 -0.81 -11.24 -23.97
CA LYS A 66 -0.32 -10.96 -25.32
C LYS A 66 0.08 -9.50 -25.55
N ASP A 67 -0.52 -8.57 -24.82
CA ASP A 67 -0.26 -7.13 -24.92
C ASP A 67 0.89 -6.69 -24.01
N SER A 68 1.27 -7.52 -23.03
CA SER A 68 2.40 -7.30 -22.11
C SER A 68 3.74 -7.69 -22.76
N THR A 69 3.98 -7.18 -23.96
CA THR A 69 5.20 -7.46 -24.73
C THR A 69 6.40 -6.71 -24.18
N LYS A 70 7.61 -7.16 -24.53
CA LYS A 70 8.85 -6.41 -24.25
C LYS A 70 8.77 -4.98 -24.81
N GLU A 71 8.20 -4.81 -25.99
CA GLU A 71 8.01 -3.50 -26.63
C GLU A 71 7.14 -2.59 -25.77
N TYR A 72 6.03 -3.11 -25.22
CA TYR A 72 5.16 -2.33 -24.32
C TYR A 72 5.87 -1.96 -23.01
N ILE A 73 6.59 -2.89 -22.39
CA ILE A 73 7.33 -2.63 -21.13
C ILE A 73 8.43 -1.57 -21.34
N LEU A 74 9.05 -1.52 -22.52
CA LEU A 74 10.06 -0.52 -22.89
C LEU A 74 9.47 0.73 -23.56
N SER A 75 8.14 0.81 -23.69
CA SER A 75 7.48 1.96 -24.32
C SER A 75 7.29 3.11 -23.33
N ASP A 76 6.96 4.30 -23.85
CA ASP A 76 6.67 5.49 -23.04
C ASP A 76 5.47 5.32 -22.08
N ALA A 77 4.64 4.28 -22.26
CA ALA A 77 3.57 3.97 -21.32
C ALA A 77 4.11 3.46 -19.97
N TYR A 78 5.30 2.86 -19.96
CA TYR A 78 5.83 2.10 -18.82
C TYR A 78 7.26 2.49 -18.41
N ASP A 79 8.14 2.78 -19.38
CA ASP A 79 9.54 3.19 -19.15
C ASP A 79 9.91 4.36 -20.08
N SER A 80 9.29 5.52 -19.83
CA SER A 80 9.51 6.68 -20.67
C SER A 80 10.85 7.36 -20.36
N LYS A 81 11.63 7.65 -21.41
CA LYS A 81 12.87 8.43 -21.30
C LYS A 81 12.68 9.79 -20.63
N GLN A 82 11.50 10.40 -20.77
CA GLN A 82 11.19 11.67 -20.10
C GLN A 82 11.07 11.50 -18.59
N GLN A 83 10.50 10.39 -18.14
CA GLN A 83 10.40 10.04 -16.71
C GLN A 83 11.79 9.72 -16.15
N THR A 84 12.58 8.91 -16.86
CA THR A 84 13.96 8.55 -16.45
C THR A 84 14.82 9.79 -16.26
N LYS A 85 14.81 10.74 -17.20
CA LYS A 85 15.53 12.02 -17.04
C LYS A 85 15.14 12.81 -15.79
N LEU A 86 13.86 12.79 -15.43
CA LEU A 86 13.39 13.46 -14.22
C LEU A 86 13.90 12.73 -12.97
N LEU A 87 13.91 11.40 -12.97
CA LEU A 87 14.43 10.59 -11.87
C LEU A 87 15.94 10.78 -11.70
N GLU A 88 16.71 10.72 -12.78
CA GLU A 88 18.17 11.00 -12.78
C GLU A 88 18.47 12.43 -12.28
N ALA A 89 17.64 13.40 -12.68
CA ALA A 89 17.77 14.78 -12.22
C ALA A 89 17.46 14.93 -10.73
N ILE A 90 16.51 14.14 -10.19
CA ILE A 90 16.27 14.08 -8.74
C ILE A 90 17.47 13.46 -8.03
N GLU A 91 17.92 12.29 -8.48
CA GLU A 91 19.04 11.55 -7.88
C GLU A 91 20.34 12.38 -7.84
N THR A 92 20.63 13.12 -8.92
CA THR A 92 21.81 13.99 -8.97
C THR A 92 21.69 15.17 -8.00
N ARG A 93 20.49 15.68 -7.75
CA ARG A 93 20.27 16.92 -6.98
C ARG A 93 19.95 16.68 -5.50
N ASP A 94 19.28 15.57 -5.17
CA ASP A 94 18.95 15.19 -3.80
C ASP A 94 20.10 14.38 -3.21
N GLN A 95 20.95 15.05 -2.44
CA GLN A 95 22.10 14.44 -1.76
C GLN A 95 21.72 13.80 -0.42
N SER A 96 20.43 13.65 -0.12
CA SER A 96 20.00 13.02 1.13
C SER A 96 20.14 11.50 1.09
N SER A 97 20.45 10.90 2.23
CA SER A 97 20.66 9.44 2.34
C SER A 97 19.46 8.59 1.93
N PHE A 98 18.25 9.17 1.88
CA PHE A 98 17.04 8.44 1.53
C PHE A 98 15.89 9.38 1.13
N TYR A 99 15.34 9.26 -0.07
CA TYR A 99 14.12 9.96 -0.47
C TYR A 99 13.17 9.01 -1.19
N ARG A 100 11.90 9.38 -1.30
CA ARG A 100 10.90 8.66 -2.10
C ARG A 100 10.27 9.57 -3.15
N VAL A 101 9.91 8.96 -4.27
CA VAL A 101 9.15 9.57 -5.36
C VAL A 101 7.80 8.86 -5.47
N GLU A 102 6.71 9.62 -5.45
CA GLU A 102 5.42 9.07 -5.86
C GLU A 102 5.26 9.15 -7.37
N TRP A 103 5.39 8.00 -8.02
CA TRP A 103 5.11 7.81 -9.44
C TRP A 103 4.63 6.37 -9.70
N LYS A 104 3.62 6.25 -10.58
CA LYS A 104 2.94 4.97 -10.88
C LYS A 104 2.68 4.77 -12.38
N GLY A 105 3.45 5.45 -13.23
CA GLY A 105 3.25 5.38 -14.69
C GLY A 105 1.92 6.01 -15.14
N MET A 106 1.67 6.02 -16.45
CA MET A 106 0.42 6.56 -17.00
C MET A 106 -0.82 5.76 -16.58
N ASP A 107 -0.67 4.45 -16.45
CA ASP A 107 -1.76 3.53 -16.16
C ASP A 107 -1.99 3.32 -14.63
N ASP A 108 -1.38 4.14 -13.78
CA ASP A 108 -1.46 4.06 -12.31
C ASP A 108 -1.11 2.66 -11.75
N LYS A 109 -0.09 2.02 -12.33
CA LYS A 109 0.38 0.69 -11.97
C LYS A 109 1.29 0.75 -10.74
N ASN A 110 1.09 -0.18 -9.80
CA ASN A 110 2.04 -0.38 -8.71
C ASN A 110 3.32 -1.07 -9.25
N ASN A 111 4.40 -1.06 -8.49
CA ASN A 111 5.71 -1.64 -8.84
C ASN A 111 6.47 -0.93 -9.97
N ILE A 112 6.00 0.20 -10.50
CA ILE A 112 6.81 1.08 -11.36
C ILE A 112 8.17 1.44 -10.71
N PRO A 113 8.24 1.72 -9.39
CA PRO A 113 9.53 1.99 -8.74
C PRO A 113 10.55 0.84 -8.85
N LEU A 114 10.08 -0.41 -8.92
CA LEU A 114 10.96 -1.57 -9.11
C LEU A 114 11.53 -1.65 -10.53
N ILE A 115 10.81 -1.13 -11.51
CA ILE A 115 11.19 -1.25 -12.93
C ILE A 115 12.07 -0.09 -13.37
N GLN A 116 11.81 1.11 -12.84
CA GLN A 116 12.60 2.31 -13.10
C GLN A 116 13.67 2.58 -12.02
N ASP A 117 13.90 1.61 -11.12
CA ASP A 117 14.92 1.61 -10.07
C ASP A 117 14.96 2.90 -9.23
N PHE A 118 13.84 3.20 -8.55
CA PHE A 118 13.78 4.30 -7.60
C PHE A 118 12.99 3.92 -6.34
N ASN A 119 13.22 4.65 -5.25
CA ASN A 119 12.46 4.47 -4.01
C ASN A 119 11.04 5.04 -4.15
N GLY A 120 10.04 4.18 -4.22
CA GLY A 120 8.65 4.60 -4.43
C GLY A 120 7.75 4.53 -3.19
N THR A 121 6.46 4.76 -3.44
CA THR A 121 5.37 4.74 -2.43
C THR A 121 4.26 3.72 -2.74
N SER A 122 4.47 2.81 -3.70
CA SER A 122 3.46 1.81 -4.06
C SER A 122 4.05 0.44 -4.33
N VAL A 123 3.32 -0.60 -3.94
CA VAL A 123 3.68 -1.99 -4.22
C VAL A 123 2.43 -2.82 -4.47
N TYR A 124 2.53 -3.81 -5.36
CA TYR A 124 1.59 -4.92 -5.48
C TYR A 124 2.33 -6.23 -5.26
N SER A 125 1.90 -7.02 -4.27
CA SER A 125 2.48 -8.33 -3.94
C SER A 125 1.43 -9.19 -3.24
N SER A 126 1.48 -10.50 -3.49
CA SER A 126 0.65 -11.48 -2.78
C SER A 126 1.06 -11.65 -1.31
N ILE A 127 2.26 -11.22 -0.94
CA ILE A 127 2.80 -11.25 0.43
C ILE A 127 3.25 -9.84 0.78
N LEU A 128 2.65 -9.27 1.82
CA LEU A 128 2.92 -7.91 2.29
C LEU A 128 3.20 -7.91 3.78
N ASN A 129 3.98 -6.92 4.23
CA ASN A 129 4.18 -6.65 5.64
C ASN A 129 2.83 -6.28 6.28
N LYS A 130 2.42 -7.05 7.30
CA LYS A 130 1.13 -6.88 7.96
C LYS A 130 1.00 -5.53 8.67
N ASN A 131 2.09 -5.02 9.23
CA ASN A 131 2.07 -3.81 10.05
C ASN A 131 1.82 -2.61 9.14
N ILE A 132 2.42 -2.59 7.94
CA ILE A 132 2.13 -1.56 6.93
C ILE A 132 0.68 -1.63 6.47
N LEU A 133 0.17 -2.81 6.10
CA LEU A 133 -1.23 -2.92 5.67
C LEU A 133 -2.21 -2.45 6.75
N PHE A 134 -1.98 -2.84 8.01
CA PHE A 134 -2.84 -2.45 9.12
C PHE A 134 -2.66 -0.98 9.51
N TRP A 135 -1.48 -0.40 9.29
CA TRP A 135 -1.27 1.04 9.42
C TRP A 135 -2.12 1.84 8.43
N TYR A 136 -2.14 1.42 7.15
CA TYR A 136 -3.04 2.01 6.16
C TYR A 136 -4.51 1.80 6.54
N TYR A 137 -4.91 0.58 6.89
CA TYR A 137 -6.34 0.25 7.02
C TYR A 137 -6.97 0.59 8.37
N HIS A 138 -6.25 0.40 9.48
CA HIS A 138 -6.79 0.47 10.83
C HIS A 138 -6.23 1.68 11.60
N SER A 139 -4.93 1.93 11.50
CA SER A 139 -4.32 3.04 12.25
C SER A 139 -4.69 4.41 11.67
N LEU A 140 -4.78 4.53 10.33
CA LEU A 140 -4.98 5.82 9.66
C LEU A 140 -6.14 5.88 8.65
N GLU A 141 -6.80 4.74 8.40
CA GLU A 141 -7.97 4.62 7.51
C GLU A 141 -7.78 5.22 6.11
N ILE A 142 -6.60 4.98 5.53
CA ILE A 142 -6.22 5.49 4.22
C ILE A 142 -6.86 4.61 3.14
N ASP A 143 -7.81 5.17 2.40
CA ASP A 143 -8.30 4.54 1.17
C ASP A 143 -7.30 4.77 0.02
N MET A 144 -6.83 3.67 -0.56
CA MET A 144 -5.77 3.69 -1.56
C MET A 144 -6.29 3.87 -2.99
N LYS A 145 -7.51 4.39 -3.20
CA LYS A 145 -8.19 4.61 -4.50
C LYS A 145 -8.66 3.33 -5.22
N ARG A 146 -8.36 2.16 -4.66
CA ARG A 146 -8.86 0.85 -5.11
C ARG A 146 -8.66 -0.18 -4.01
N GLU A 147 -9.76 -0.75 -3.53
CA GLU A 147 -9.76 -1.81 -2.54
C GLU A 147 -9.06 -3.08 -3.07
N SER A 148 -8.06 -3.56 -2.33
CA SER A 148 -7.29 -4.75 -2.66
C SER A 148 -6.50 -5.25 -1.46
N ILE A 149 -6.51 -6.57 -1.23
CA ILE A 149 -5.75 -7.22 -0.14
C ILE A 149 -4.25 -7.41 -0.46
N SER A 150 -3.78 -7.00 -1.63
CA SER A 150 -2.44 -7.35 -2.15
C SER A 150 -1.65 -6.12 -2.60
N ARG A 151 -1.93 -4.94 -2.03
CA ARG A 151 -1.17 -3.72 -2.34
C ARG A 151 -1.21 -2.69 -1.23
N TYR A 152 -0.25 -1.76 -1.29
CA TYR A 152 -0.42 -0.41 -0.78
C TYR A 152 -0.01 0.63 -1.83
N SER A 153 -0.50 1.86 -1.73
CA SER A 153 -0.27 2.89 -2.76
C SER A 153 -0.41 4.31 -2.21
N GLY A 154 0.67 5.09 -2.33
CA GLY A 154 0.73 6.50 -1.94
C GLY A 154 0.50 6.69 -0.45
N PHE A 155 0.29 7.93 -0.01
CA PHE A 155 0.02 8.25 1.40
C PHE A 155 -1.33 8.95 1.60
N GLY A 156 -2.33 8.56 0.79
CA GLY A 156 -3.68 9.15 0.86
C GLY A 156 -3.75 10.63 0.47
N ASP A 157 -2.76 11.12 -0.29
CA ASP A 157 -2.58 12.55 -0.60
C ASP A 157 -2.43 13.45 0.66
N ARG A 158 -2.01 12.90 1.82
CA ARG A 158 -1.91 13.60 3.13
C ARG A 158 -0.50 14.14 3.39
N ALA A 159 -0.35 15.46 3.56
CA ALA A 159 0.97 16.10 3.63
C ALA A 159 1.80 15.66 4.85
N ASN A 160 1.16 15.43 6.00
CA ASN A 160 1.82 14.92 7.21
C ASN A 160 2.56 13.59 6.93
N LEU A 161 1.91 12.68 6.20
CA LEU A 161 2.48 11.36 5.88
C LEU A 161 3.58 11.40 4.82
N TYR A 162 3.44 12.24 3.79
CA TYR A 162 4.55 12.47 2.85
C TYR A 162 5.79 12.97 3.58
N SER A 163 5.59 13.85 4.54
CA SER A 163 6.69 14.48 5.28
C SER A 163 7.34 13.49 6.25
N LEU A 164 6.55 12.71 6.99
CA LEU A 164 7.03 11.66 7.90
C LEU A 164 7.79 10.53 7.19
N LEU A 165 7.32 10.13 6.00
CA LEU A 165 7.82 8.94 5.30
C LEU A 165 8.77 9.24 4.15
N ARG A 166 9.32 10.46 4.12
CA ARG A 166 10.29 10.91 3.11
C ARG A 166 9.73 10.82 1.69
N GLY A 167 8.42 11.08 1.54
CA GLY A 167 7.75 11.31 0.26
C GLY A 167 8.13 12.70 -0.28
N ASN A 168 9.39 12.83 -0.70
CA ASN A 168 9.99 14.11 -1.06
C ASN A 168 9.48 14.65 -2.40
N TYR A 169 9.13 13.75 -3.32
CA TYR A 169 8.80 14.11 -4.69
C TYR A 169 7.51 13.46 -5.15
N LEU A 170 6.78 14.17 -6.01
CA LEU A 170 5.55 13.70 -6.64
C LEU A 170 5.62 14.03 -8.13
N MET A 171 5.66 13.00 -8.96
CA MET A 171 5.65 13.15 -10.41
C MET A 171 4.20 13.06 -10.92
N VAL A 172 3.83 13.95 -11.84
CA VAL A 172 2.52 13.89 -12.53
C VAL A 172 2.68 14.16 -14.02
N HIS A 173 1.70 13.67 -14.78
CA HIS A 173 1.49 14.15 -16.14
C HIS A 173 0.93 15.58 -16.14
N LYS A 174 1.34 16.42 -17.09
CA LYS A 174 0.89 17.82 -17.17
C LYS A 174 -0.61 17.97 -17.43
N ASP A 175 -1.22 17.02 -18.14
CA ASP A 175 -2.66 17.04 -18.42
C ASP A 175 -3.52 16.52 -17.26
N GLN A 176 -2.92 15.95 -16.22
CA GLN A 176 -3.65 15.49 -15.04
C GLN A 176 -3.87 16.66 -14.08
N ASN A 177 -5.14 17.00 -13.86
CA ASN A 177 -5.52 17.87 -12.75
C ASN A 177 -5.55 17.03 -11.46
N ARG A 178 -4.45 17.02 -10.73
CA ARG A 178 -4.30 16.30 -9.45
C ARG A 178 -4.39 17.30 -8.30
N ASN A 179 -5.25 17.01 -7.32
CA ASN A 179 -5.18 17.67 -6.01
C ASN A 179 -3.86 17.30 -5.32
N LEU A 180 -2.97 18.28 -5.14
CA LEU A 180 -1.66 18.07 -4.52
C LEU A 180 -1.77 18.19 -2.99
N PRO A 181 -0.97 17.43 -2.21
CA PRO A 181 -0.82 17.67 -0.79
C PRO A 181 -0.25 19.06 -0.51
N TYR A 182 -0.59 19.62 0.65
CA TYR A 182 0.03 20.87 1.13
C TYR A 182 1.57 20.78 1.14
N GLY A 183 2.24 21.89 0.85
CA GLY A 183 3.71 21.98 0.83
C GLY A 183 4.38 21.35 -0.40
N PHE A 184 3.68 21.10 -1.50
CA PHE A 184 4.29 20.61 -2.75
C PHE A 184 4.44 21.70 -3.81
N ASP A 185 5.67 22.14 -4.03
CA ASP A 185 6.00 23.19 -5.00
C ASP A 185 6.52 22.62 -6.33
N PRO A 186 6.26 23.26 -7.48
CA PRO A 186 6.86 22.88 -8.75
C PRO A 186 8.39 22.87 -8.65
N TYR A 187 9.03 21.78 -9.07
CA TYR A 187 10.48 21.60 -8.92
C TYR A 187 11.21 21.50 -10.27
N ILE A 188 10.88 20.48 -11.07
CA ILE A 188 11.47 20.25 -12.39
C ILE A 188 10.40 19.73 -13.35
N SER A 189 10.61 19.91 -14.65
CA SER A 189 9.70 19.38 -15.67
C SER A 189 10.47 18.95 -16.90
N GLU A 190 9.99 17.90 -17.56
CA GLU A 190 10.55 17.36 -18.80
C GLU A 190 9.39 16.88 -19.67
N GLY A 191 9.32 17.35 -20.91
CA GLY A 191 8.28 16.95 -21.86
C GLY A 191 6.86 17.07 -21.27
N ALA A 192 6.15 15.94 -21.22
CA ALA A 192 4.76 15.86 -20.74
C ALA A 192 4.63 15.72 -19.21
N TYR A 193 5.74 15.74 -18.47
CA TYR A 193 5.79 15.44 -17.04
C TYR A 193 6.31 16.63 -16.23
N LYS A 194 5.85 16.72 -14.97
CA LYS A 194 6.34 17.67 -13.98
C LYS A 194 6.49 16.98 -12.63
N VAL A 195 7.52 17.36 -11.90
CA VAL A 195 7.81 16.91 -10.54
C VAL A 195 7.55 18.07 -9.59
N TYR A 196 6.83 17.77 -8.52
CA TYR A 196 6.69 18.62 -7.36
C TYR A 196 7.60 18.14 -6.24
N ARG A 197 8.11 19.06 -5.43
CA ARG A 197 8.94 18.78 -4.26
C ARG A 197 8.19 19.18 -3.00
N ASN A 198 8.18 18.30 -2.01
CA ASN A 198 7.71 18.58 -0.66
C ASN A 198 8.71 19.53 0.03
N THR A 199 8.23 20.67 0.52
CA THR A 199 9.00 21.68 1.24
C THR A 199 9.06 21.42 2.75
N ASN A 200 8.19 20.57 3.28
CA ASN A 200 8.05 20.27 4.71
C ASN A 200 8.61 18.89 5.07
N THR A 201 9.66 18.40 4.40
CA THR A 201 10.19 17.04 4.63
C THR A 201 10.86 16.92 6.00
N LEU A 202 10.53 15.86 6.74
CA LEU A 202 11.19 15.56 8.01
C LEU A 202 12.51 14.78 7.76
N PRO A 203 13.48 14.84 8.71
CA PRO A 203 14.70 14.05 8.62
C PRO A 203 14.40 12.55 8.65
N PHE A 204 15.27 11.74 8.03
CA PHE A 204 15.14 10.28 8.04
C PHE A 204 15.23 9.71 9.47
N VAL A 205 16.10 10.29 10.29
CA VAL A 205 16.22 9.99 11.72
C VAL A 205 15.48 11.05 12.50
N ARG A 206 14.53 10.62 13.33
CA ARG A 206 13.84 11.50 14.27
C ARG A 206 14.09 11.02 15.69
N THR A 207 14.36 11.97 16.58
CA THR A 207 14.59 11.70 18.00
C THR A 207 13.56 12.45 18.83
N THR A 208 13.17 11.87 19.95
CA THR A 208 12.20 12.50 20.86
C THR A 208 12.17 11.85 22.24
N SER A 209 11.80 12.63 23.25
CA SER A 209 11.34 12.17 24.57
C SER A 209 9.82 12.27 24.76
N LYS A 210 9.07 12.77 23.76
CA LYS A 210 7.60 12.82 23.77
C LYS A 210 7.04 11.48 23.32
N VAL A 211 6.38 10.79 24.24
CA VAL A 211 5.84 9.45 24.05
C VAL A 211 4.34 9.47 24.17
N TYR A 212 3.69 8.99 23.12
CA TYR A 212 2.26 8.67 23.09
C TYR A 212 2.10 7.15 23.10
N SER A 213 1.02 6.65 23.70
CA SER A 213 0.66 5.23 23.58
C SER A 213 -0.41 5.03 22.52
N GLU A 214 -0.40 3.87 21.83
CA GLU A 214 -1.46 3.51 20.88
C GLU A 214 -2.85 3.52 21.56
N PHE A 215 -2.92 3.06 22.82
CA PHE A 215 -4.14 3.07 23.64
C PHE A 215 -4.67 4.48 23.90
N ALA A 216 -3.82 5.46 24.21
CA ALA A 216 -4.25 6.84 24.45
C ALA A 216 -4.76 7.54 23.18
N LEU A 217 -4.48 6.98 22.00
CA LEU A 217 -4.88 7.52 20.70
C LEU A 217 -6.01 6.73 20.03
N GLU A 218 -6.61 5.76 20.73
CA GLU A 218 -7.68 4.91 20.18
C GLU A 218 -8.89 5.75 19.73
N ASP A 219 -9.31 6.72 20.54
CA ASP A 219 -10.42 7.63 20.22
C ASP A 219 -9.97 8.94 19.54
N ALA A 220 -8.67 9.09 19.25
CA ALA A 220 -8.18 10.28 18.57
C ALA A 220 -8.54 10.26 17.09
N SER A 221 -8.85 11.43 16.54
CA SER A 221 -9.03 11.60 15.10
C SER A 221 -7.77 11.19 14.33
N MET A 222 -7.92 10.78 13.07
CA MET A 222 -6.83 10.27 12.25
C MET A 222 -5.76 11.36 12.03
N VAL A 223 -6.18 12.63 11.91
CA VAL A 223 -5.29 13.79 11.88
C VAL A 223 -4.57 13.97 13.21
N GLY A 224 -5.27 13.79 14.33
CA GLY A 224 -4.67 13.79 15.67
C GLY A 224 -3.59 12.72 15.85
N ARG A 225 -3.82 11.50 15.34
CA ARG A 225 -2.80 10.43 15.32
C ARG A 225 -1.59 10.82 14.48
N GLU A 226 -1.81 11.50 13.34
CA GLU A 226 -0.72 12.06 12.53
C GLU A 226 0.06 13.15 13.26
N HIS A 227 -0.60 14.04 14.01
CA HIS A 227 0.03 15.06 14.86
C HIS A 227 0.89 14.42 15.97
N ALA A 228 0.40 13.36 16.62
CA ALA A 228 1.17 12.61 17.61
C ALA A 228 2.46 12.05 16.99
N MET A 229 2.38 11.48 15.79
CA MET A 229 3.55 10.99 15.06
C MET A 229 4.51 12.12 14.63
N LEU A 230 4.01 13.32 14.32
CA LEU A 230 4.84 14.49 13.97
C LEU A 230 5.58 15.09 15.18
N GLN A 231 4.94 15.07 16.35
CA GLN A 231 5.47 15.71 17.56
C GLN A 231 6.32 14.77 18.42
N GLY A 232 6.15 13.46 18.28
CA GLY A 232 6.81 12.47 19.13
C GLY A 232 6.88 11.08 18.51
N ILE A 233 6.83 10.08 19.37
CA ILE A 233 6.79 8.65 19.02
C ILE A 233 5.54 8.02 19.60
N VAL A 234 4.82 7.25 18.79
CA VAL A 234 3.69 6.42 19.25
C VAL A 234 4.18 4.99 19.46
N LEU A 235 3.95 4.43 20.66
CA LEU A 235 4.36 3.08 21.04
C LEU A 235 3.17 2.25 21.53
N GLU A 236 3.16 0.95 21.24
CA GLU A 236 2.07 0.04 21.63
C GLU A 236 1.94 -0.10 23.15
N SER A 237 3.06 -0.24 23.86
CA SER A 237 3.08 -0.41 25.32
C SER A 237 4.33 0.24 25.91
N PRO A 238 4.40 1.59 25.97
CA PRO A 238 5.53 2.29 26.54
C PRO A 238 5.56 2.15 28.06
N ASP A 239 6.76 2.13 28.66
CA ASP A 239 6.92 2.15 30.13
C ASP A 239 6.38 3.42 30.77
N SER A 240 6.35 4.53 30.02
CA SER A 240 5.85 5.83 30.46
C SER A 240 5.26 6.61 29.29
N VAL A 241 4.08 7.18 29.49
CA VAL A 241 3.47 8.17 28.58
C VAL A 241 3.85 9.56 29.07
N THR A 242 4.45 10.37 28.20
CA THR A 242 4.98 11.71 28.57
C THR A 242 4.24 12.85 27.86
N ALA A 243 3.36 12.53 26.92
CA ALA A 243 2.58 13.50 26.17
C ALA A 243 1.10 13.10 26.10
N ALA A 244 0.23 14.12 26.07
CA ALA A 244 -1.19 13.99 25.78
C ALA A 244 -1.48 14.77 24.49
N LEU A 245 -2.37 14.26 23.66
CA LEU A 245 -2.76 14.90 22.42
C LEU A 245 -3.87 15.92 22.70
N GLU A 246 -3.72 17.13 22.17
CA GLU A 246 -4.81 18.11 22.16
C GLU A 246 -5.87 17.67 21.14
N PRO A 247 -7.14 17.50 21.54
CA PRO A 247 -8.18 17.02 20.64
C PRO A 247 -8.51 18.08 19.57
N LEU A 248 -8.64 17.64 18.32
CA LEU A 248 -9.10 18.50 17.23
C LEU A 248 -10.63 18.63 17.28
N PRO A 249 -11.18 19.84 17.11
CA PRO A 249 -12.63 20.03 17.09
C PRO A 249 -13.26 19.33 15.88
N ASN A 250 -14.26 18.49 16.13
CA ASN A 250 -15.08 17.91 15.08
C ASN A 250 -16.07 18.97 14.55
N LEU A 251 -15.96 19.31 13.28
CA LEU A 251 -16.74 20.37 12.62
C LEU A 251 -18.15 19.91 12.19
N MET A 252 -18.52 18.64 12.44
CA MET A 252 -19.84 18.12 12.05
C MET A 252 -21.03 18.88 12.66
N ASP A 253 -20.86 19.51 13.82
CA ASP A 253 -21.89 20.38 14.42
C ASP A 253 -22.18 21.63 13.57
N GLN A 254 -21.29 22.00 12.65
CA GLN A 254 -21.41 23.15 11.75
C GLN A 254 -21.86 22.75 10.34
N VAL A 255 -22.19 21.47 10.13
CA VAL A 255 -22.53 20.89 8.82
C VAL A 255 -24.04 20.68 8.67
N ASP A 256 -24.60 21.21 7.59
CA ASP A 256 -25.94 20.85 7.12
C ASP A 256 -25.86 19.72 6.07
N ILE A 257 -26.41 18.55 6.42
CA ILE A 257 -26.40 17.35 5.57
C ILE A 257 -27.63 17.36 4.65
N LYS A 258 -27.40 17.46 3.33
CA LYS A 258 -28.46 17.38 2.32
C LYS A 258 -28.38 16.09 1.52
N SER A 259 -29.51 15.39 1.40
CA SER A 259 -29.62 14.23 0.52
C SER A 259 -29.69 14.67 -0.95
N VAL A 260 -29.01 13.94 -1.83
CA VAL A 260 -29.00 14.18 -3.28
C VAL A 260 -29.36 12.89 -4.00
N ARG A 261 -30.54 12.87 -4.65
CA ARG A 261 -31.09 11.69 -5.37
C ARG A 261 -31.08 10.43 -4.51
N SER A 262 -31.34 10.64 -3.22
CA SER A 262 -31.24 9.66 -2.17
C SER A 262 -32.15 10.06 -1.01
N THR A 263 -32.35 9.13 -0.08
CA THR A 263 -32.82 9.42 1.27
C THR A 263 -31.73 9.05 2.27
N TYR A 264 -31.48 9.91 3.24
CA TYR A 264 -30.52 9.69 4.32
C TYR A 264 -31.18 9.91 5.67
N LYS A 265 -31.19 8.88 6.52
CA LYS A 265 -31.76 8.94 7.87
C LYS A 265 -31.11 7.91 8.79
N ASP A 266 -30.74 8.30 10.00
CA ASP A 266 -30.20 7.40 11.04
C ASP A 266 -29.05 6.52 10.54
N GLY A 267 -28.12 7.10 9.79
CA GLY A 267 -26.98 6.40 9.21
C GLY A 267 -27.32 5.47 8.04
N GLN A 268 -28.55 5.48 7.54
CA GLN A 268 -29.00 4.68 6.40
C GLN A 268 -29.12 5.58 5.17
N LEU A 269 -28.39 5.23 4.11
CA LEU A 269 -28.42 5.91 2.82
C LEU A 269 -29.06 4.99 1.78
N GLN A 270 -30.16 5.44 1.18
CA GLN A 270 -30.81 4.77 0.06
C GLN A 270 -30.71 5.64 -1.18
N VAL A 271 -29.99 5.18 -2.20
CA VAL A 271 -29.86 5.86 -3.50
C VAL A 271 -30.84 5.24 -4.49
N GLU A 272 -31.68 6.08 -5.10
CA GLU A 272 -32.78 5.64 -5.97
C GLU A 272 -32.43 5.72 -7.46
N GLU A 273 -31.65 6.74 -7.83
CA GLU A 273 -31.15 6.97 -9.20
C GLU A 273 -29.79 6.31 -9.44
N LYS A 274 -29.26 6.44 -10.67
CA LYS A 274 -27.96 5.87 -11.08
C LYS A 274 -26.82 6.22 -10.11
N THR A 275 -26.80 7.46 -9.62
CA THR A 275 -25.82 7.97 -8.65
C THR A 275 -26.49 9.01 -7.76
N GLY A 276 -26.20 8.94 -6.47
CA GLY A 276 -26.69 9.86 -5.43
C GLY A 276 -25.83 9.77 -4.18
N GLY A 277 -26.26 10.39 -3.09
CA GLY A 277 -25.51 10.39 -1.84
C GLY A 277 -25.88 11.57 -0.95
N ILE A 278 -24.90 12.15 -0.24
CA ILE A 278 -25.11 13.30 0.64
C ILE A 278 -24.13 14.43 0.33
N ASP A 279 -24.58 15.65 0.57
CA ASP A 279 -23.76 16.85 0.59
C ASP A 279 -23.62 17.34 2.03
N LEU A 280 -22.38 17.45 2.50
CA LEU A 280 -22.03 18.12 3.74
C LEU A 280 -21.79 19.59 3.38
N ASN A 281 -22.70 20.48 3.76
CA ASN A 281 -22.57 21.92 3.52
C ASN A 281 -22.11 22.59 4.82
N LEU A 282 -20.92 23.17 4.80
CA LEU A 282 -20.32 23.83 5.94
C LEU A 282 -20.77 25.29 5.98
N ASN A 283 -21.29 25.75 7.12
CA ASN A 283 -21.68 27.15 7.30
C ASN A 283 -20.46 28.07 7.54
N SER A 284 -19.42 27.52 8.15
CA SER A 284 -18.15 28.21 8.44
C SER A 284 -17.01 27.21 8.42
N ILE A 285 -15.85 27.67 7.96
CA ILE A 285 -14.58 26.94 8.00
C ILE A 285 -13.56 27.88 8.65
N PRO A 286 -12.71 27.41 9.58
CA PRO A 286 -11.64 28.24 10.12
C PRO A 286 -10.78 28.86 9.00
N GLU A 287 -10.32 30.09 9.20
CA GLU A 287 -9.67 30.88 8.15
C GLU A 287 -8.34 30.24 7.72
N GLU A 288 -7.59 29.76 8.69
CA GLU A 288 -6.30 29.07 8.60
C GLU A 288 -6.38 27.63 8.05
N THR A 289 -7.59 27.10 7.84
CA THR A 289 -7.73 25.76 7.24
C THR A 289 -7.16 25.75 5.83
N GLU A 290 -6.36 24.75 5.52
CA GLU A 290 -5.85 24.46 4.17
C GLU A 290 -6.58 23.24 3.58
N ASP A 291 -6.76 22.20 4.40
CA ASP A 291 -7.44 20.96 4.02
C ASP A 291 -8.49 20.52 5.05
N LEU A 292 -9.45 19.73 4.58
CA LEU A 292 -10.43 19.05 5.41
C LEU A 292 -10.23 17.53 5.34
N TYR A 293 -10.46 16.85 6.46
CA TYR A 293 -10.44 15.41 6.56
C TYR A 293 -11.83 14.92 6.91
N VAL A 294 -12.45 14.18 5.98
CA VAL A 294 -13.77 13.60 6.17
C VAL A 294 -13.64 12.11 6.45
N SER A 295 -14.08 11.70 7.63
CA SER A 295 -14.07 10.31 8.09
C SER A 295 -15.49 9.77 8.15
N PHE A 296 -15.68 8.52 7.74
CA PHE A 296 -16.98 7.85 7.78
C PHE A 296 -16.88 6.35 7.64
N TYR A 297 -17.87 5.66 8.20
CA TYR A 297 -18.15 4.25 7.92
C TYR A 297 -19.05 4.14 6.69
N LEU A 298 -18.63 3.39 5.66
CA LEU A 298 -19.46 3.09 4.49
C LEU A 298 -19.51 1.59 4.18
N LYS A 299 -20.73 1.02 4.22
CA LYS A 299 -20.98 -0.38 3.87
C LYS A 299 -22.20 -0.55 2.98
N ASN A 300 -22.03 -1.26 1.87
CA ASN A 300 -23.16 -1.66 1.03
C ASN A 300 -23.98 -2.77 1.72
N LYS A 301 -25.28 -2.53 1.89
CA LYS A 301 -26.18 -3.48 2.56
C LYS A 301 -26.60 -4.64 1.66
N VAL A 302 -26.55 -4.46 0.35
CA VAL A 302 -26.83 -5.51 -0.65
C VAL A 302 -25.57 -6.35 -0.83
N LYS A 303 -25.61 -7.60 -0.39
CA LYS A 303 -24.42 -8.47 -0.34
C LYS A 303 -23.94 -8.82 -1.76
N GLU A 304 -24.89 -9.12 -2.63
CA GLU A 304 -24.75 -9.56 -4.02
C GLU A 304 -24.46 -8.37 -4.97
N ALA A 305 -24.45 -7.13 -4.46
CA ALA A 305 -24.12 -5.98 -5.27
C ALA A 305 -22.70 -6.14 -5.84
N SER A 306 -22.56 -5.75 -7.11
CA SER A 306 -21.25 -5.68 -7.76
C SER A 306 -20.33 -4.70 -7.05
N TRP A 307 -19.05 -4.74 -7.40
CA TRP A 307 -18.11 -3.68 -7.00
C TRP A 307 -18.69 -2.30 -7.39
N PHE A 308 -18.43 -1.28 -6.57
CA PHE A 308 -19.02 0.04 -6.77
C PHE A 308 -17.99 1.16 -6.62
N PRO A 309 -18.10 2.24 -7.40
CA PRO A 309 -17.31 3.44 -7.17
C PRO A 309 -17.83 4.22 -5.96
N LEU A 310 -16.92 4.81 -5.20
CA LEU A 310 -17.18 5.82 -4.18
C LEU A 310 -16.46 7.09 -4.61
N HIS A 311 -17.18 8.21 -4.69
CA HIS A 311 -16.59 9.52 -4.93
C HIS A 311 -16.78 10.42 -3.72
N VAL A 312 -15.73 11.16 -3.35
CA VAL A 312 -15.77 12.24 -2.34
C VAL A 312 -15.10 13.46 -2.97
N ASN A 313 -15.91 14.41 -3.44
CA ASN A 313 -15.46 15.47 -4.37
C ASN A 313 -14.68 14.85 -5.55
N ASP A 314 -13.43 15.26 -5.75
CA ASP A 314 -12.56 14.76 -6.83
C ASP A 314 -11.89 13.42 -6.50
N PHE A 315 -11.91 12.99 -5.23
CA PHE A 315 -11.39 11.69 -4.83
C PHE A 315 -12.30 10.58 -5.35
N LYS A 316 -11.71 9.56 -5.96
CA LYS A 316 -12.42 8.40 -6.50
C LYS A 316 -11.74 7.13 -6.03
N THR A 317 -12.55 6.20 -5.54
CA THR A 317 -12.11 4.85 -5.22
C THR A 317 -13.12 3.80 -5.70
N SER A 318 -12.70 2.54 -5.66
CA SER A 318 -13.54 1.39 -5.99
C SER A 318 -13.59 0.43 -4.80
N ARG A 319 -14.80 0.01 -4.46
CA ARG A 319 -15.12 -0.86 -3.34
C ARG A 319 -15.62 -2.20 -3.87
N LYS A 320 -15.15 -3.30 -3.28
CA LYS A 320 -15.46 -4.66 -3.71
C LYS A 320 -16.88 -5.06 -3.28
N SER A 321 -17.46 -5.98 -4.05
CA SER A 321 -18.65 -6.72 -3.63
C SER A 321 -18.39 -7.41 -2.29
N ARG A 322 -19.43 -7.54 -1.46
CA ARG A 322 -19.35 -8.30 -0.20
C ARG A 322 -19.20 -9.80 -0.42
N GLU A 323 -19.48 -10.30 -1.62
CA GLU A 323 -19.20 -11.69 -2.02
C GLU A 323 -17.77 -11.90 -2.52
N SER A 324 -16.99 -10.83 -2.70
CA SER A 324 -15.62 -10.98 -3.17
C SER A 324 -14.72 -11.58 -2.10
N PHE A 325 -14.04 -12.68 -2.42
CA PHE A 325 -12.93 -13.22 -1.63
C PHE A 325 -11.76 -12.24 -1.48
N TYR A 326 -11.66 -11.24 -2.35
CA TYR A 326 -10.58 -10.25 -2.39
C TYR A 326 -10.96 -8.90 -1.75
N ARG A 327 -12.04 -8.84 -0.98
CA ARG A 327 -12.43 -7.64 -0.21
C ARG A 327 -11.59 -7.55 1.06
N THR A 328 -11.25 -6.33 1.48
CA THR A 328 -10.50 -6.08 2.72
C THR A 328 -11.42 -6.15 3.94
N GLY A 329 -12.70 -5.81 3.76
CA GLY A 329 -13.68 -5.75 4.85
C GLY A 329 -13.62 -4.48 5.69
N ILE A 330 -12.69 -3.58 5.40
CA ILE A 330 -12.49 -2.29 6.06
C ILE A 330 -13.51 -1.30 5.53
N ASN A 331 -14.36 -0.71 6.37
CA ASN A 331 -15.44 0.21 5.93
C ASN A 331 -15.26 1.63 6.47
N ASP A 332 -14.41 1.80 7.47
CA ASP A 332 -13.94 3.09 7.99
C ASP A 332 -12.93 3.67 7.01
N ILE A 333 -13.20 4.90 6.59
CA ILE A 333 -12.47 5.58 5.53
C ILE A 333 -12.29 7.03 5.93
N THR A 334 -11.06 7.52 5.85
CA THR A 334 -10.74 8.93 6.04
C THR A 334 -10.12 9.50 4.76
N ILE A 335 -10.76 10.50 4.17
CA ILE A 335 -10.34 11.14 2.92
C ILE A 335 -9.97 12.61 3.18
N ARG A 336 -8.78 13.00 2.74
CA ARG A 336 -8.38 14.40 2.63
C ARG A 336 -9.06 15.02 1.42
N VAL A 337 -9.67 16.18 1.60
CA VAL A 337 -10.19 17.04 0.53
C VAL A 337 -9.67 18.47 0.71
N PRO A 338 -9.46 19.23 -0.39
CA PRO A 338 -9.15 20.65 -0.28
C PRO A 338 -10.23 21.39 0.50
N LYS A 339 -9.87 22.49 1.15
CA LYS A 339 -10.84 23.42 1.75
C LYS A 339 -11.96 23.74 0.77
N ASN A 340 -13.18 23.38 1.15
CA ASN A 340 -14.38 23.60 0.36
C ASN A 340 -15.60 23.64 1.28
N GLU A 341 -16.49 24.61 1.08
CA GLU A 341 -17.75 24.74 1.81
C GLU A 341 -18.70 23.55 1.55
N LYS A 342 -18.42 22.76 0.51
CA LYS A 342 -19.23 21.60 0.14
C LYS A 342 -18.38 20.35 -0.06
N ILE A 343 -18.73 19.29 0.68
CA ILE A 343 -18.18 17.94 0.48
C ILE A 343 -19.29 17.02 -0.02
N SER A 344 -19.12 16.46 -1.21
CA SER A 344 -20.08 15.57 -1.87
C SER A 344 -19.63 14.12 -1.76
N ILE A 345 -20.34 13.31 -0.97
CA ILE A 345 -20.16 11.85 -0.94
C ILE A 345 -21.16 11.23 -1.91
N ARG A 346 -20.68 10.43 -2.87
CA ARG A 346 -21.51 9.81 -3.92
C ARG A 346 -21.21 8.33 -4.10
N VAL A 347 -22.29 7.57 -4.25
CA VAL A 347 -22.31 6.12 -4.51
C VAL A 347 -23.37 5.81 -5.57
N PRO A 348 -23.31 4.65 -6.26
CA PRO A 348 -24.35 4.28 -7.21
C PRO A 348 -25.67 3.92 -6.51
N LYS A 349 -26.71 3.64 -7.32
CA LYS A 349 -27.98 3.09 -6.85
C LYS A 349 -27.76 1.91 -5.89
N GLY A 350 -28.37 1.96 -4.71
CA GLY A 350 -28.22 0.91 -3.72
C GLY A 350 -28.64 1.34 -2.32
N SER A 351 -28.53 0.40 -1.38
CA SER A 351 -28.77 0.62 0.05
C SER A 351 -27.46 0.52 0.80
N TYR A 352 -27.13 1.53 1.60
CA TYR A 352 -25.85 1.67 2.28
C TYR A 352 -26.07 2.03 3.76
N GLU A 353 -25.16 1.55 4.60
CA GLU A 353 -24.92 2.10 5.93
C GLU A 353 -23.81 3.15 5.76
N LEU A 354 -24.14 4.41 6.03
CA LEU A 354 -23.24 5.57 6.02
C LEU A 354 -23.38 6.30 7.35
N LYS A 355 -22.45 6.09 8.26
CA LYS A 355 -22.53 6.57 9.65
C LYS A 355 -21.17 7.05 10.13
N GLU A 356 -21.11 7.52 11.38
CA GLU A 356 -19.86 7.94 12.02
C GLU A 356 -19.16 9.01 11.17
N LEU A 357 -19.96 9.97 10.67
CA LEU A 357 -19.46 11.11 9.92
C LEU A 357 -18.68 12.00 10.89
N GLU A 358 -17.42 12.26 10.57
CA GLU A 358 -16.56 13.20 11.27
C GLU A 358 -15.87 14.11 10.27
N LEU A 359 -15.58 15.34 10.69
CA LEU A 359 -14.97 16.35 9.85
C LEU A 359 -13.97 17.16 10.64
N TYR A 360 -12.72 17.19 10.19
CA TYR A 360 -11.65 17.90 10.85
C TYR A 360 -10.96 18.87 9.88
N SER A 361 -10.57 20.04 10.37
CA SER A 361 -9.70 20.97 9.65
C SER A 361 -8.23 20.69 9.95
N GLU A 362 -7.38 20.90 8.95
CA GLU A 362 -5.92 20.88 9.10
C GLU A 362 -5.35 22.20 8.56
N ASP A 363 -4.55 22.86 9.41
CA ASP A 363 -3.84 24.12 9.12
C ASP A 363 -2.35 23.91 8.85
N TYR A 364 -1.86 22.67 9.06
CA TYR A 364 -0.48 22.24 8.91
C TYR A 364 0.55 22.96 9.80
N GLN A 365 0.15 23.75 10.79
CA GLN A 365 1.09 24.39 11.72
C GLN A 365 1.90 23.36 12.52
N THR A 366 1.28 22.24 12.90
CA THR A 366 1.98 21.14 13.58
C THR A 366 3.07 20.53 12.69
N LEU A 367 2.79 20.39 11.39
CA LEU A 367 3.75 19.89 10.39
C LEU A 367 4.89 20.88 10.19
N GLU A 368 4.58 22.16 9.96
CA GLU A 368 5.59 23.20 9.74
C GLU A 368 6.54 23.32 10.94
N LYS A 369 5.99 23.36 12.17
CA LYS A 369 6.80 23.35 13.40
C LYS A 369 7.72 22.13 13.49
N ALA A 370 7.24 20.95 13.06
CA ALA A 370 8.05 19.73 13.07
C ALA A 370 9.14 19.73 11.99
N ALA A 371 8.88 20.34 10.83
CA ALA A 371 9.83 20.45 9.73
C ALA A 371 10.91 21.53 9.98
N GLU A 372 10.53 22.65 10.62
CA GLU A 372 11.42 23.75 10.99
C GLU A 372 12.28 23.44 12.21
N ALA A 373 11.86 22.48 13.05
CA ALA A 373 12.62 22.08 14.23
C ALA A 373 14.02 21.60 13.83
N THR A 374 15.07 22.22 14.39
CA THR A 374 16.45 21.84 14.10
C THR A 374 16.69 20.38 14.47
N PRO A 375 16.90 19.48 13.49
CA PRO A 375 17.09 18.07 13.77
C PRO A 375 18.47 17.83 14.39
N GLN A 376 18.60 16.77 15.17
CA GLN A 376 19.92 16.31 15.58
C GLN A 376 20.66 15.77 14.34
N SER A 377 21.92 16.19 14.14
CA SER A 377 22.70 15.74 12.97
C SER A 377 22.94 14.24 13.07
N ALA A 378 22.49 13.50 12.07
CA ALA A 378 22.68 12.06 11.97
C ALA A 378 23.33 11.71 10.63
N GLU A 379 24.40 10.93 10.68
CA GLU A 379 24.94 10.29 9.48
C GLU A 379 24.20 8.96 9.29
N VAL A 380 23.64 8.76 8.10
CA VAL A 380 22.81 7.59 7.78
C VAL A 380 23.35 6.92 6.54
N ASN A 381 23.57 5.62 6.64
CA ASN A 381 23.88 4.75 5.51
C ASN A 381 22.84 3.63 5.42
N VAL A 382 22.15 3.54 4.29
CA VAL A 382 21.16 2.48 4.00
C VAL A 382 21.75 1.60 2.90
N ASP A 383 21.98 0.33 3.19
CA ASP A 383 22.49 -0.64 2.24
C ASP A 383 21.76 -1.97 2.37
N GLY A 384 20.91 -2.27 1.39
CA GLY A 384 20.16 -3.52 1.30
C GLY A 384 19.32 -3.81 2.55
N ASN A 385 19.78 -4.79 3.34
CA ASN A 385 19.11 -5.23 4.57
C ASN A 385 19.65 -4.56 5.84
N LYS A 386 20.50 -3.52 5.73
CA LYS A 386 21.15 -2.85 6.86
C LYS A 386 20.92 -1.33 6.83
N VAL A 387 20.74 -0.75 8.02
CA VAL A 387 20.69 0.70 8.23
C VAL A 387 21.63 1.05 9.38
N ASP A 388 22.71 1.77 9.06
CA ASP A 388 23.69 2.28 10.02
C ASP A 388 23.44 3.77 10.27
N ILE A 389 23.40 4.16 11.54
CA ILE A 389 23.14 5.53 11.98
C ILE A 389 24.19 5.93 13.01
N GLN A 390 24.84 7.05 12.79
CA GLN A 390 25.68 7.71 13.80
C GLN A 390 25.03 9.03 14.20
N LEU A 391 24.83 9.22 15.49
CA LEU A 391 24.13 10.37 16.05
C LEU A 391 24.81 10.79 17.35
N ASN A 392 24.99 12.11 17.54
CA ASN A 392 25.30 12.66 18.86
C ASN A 392 24.01 13.17 19.51
N ASN A 393 23.50 12.46 20.51
CA ASN A 393 22.25 12.72 21.20
C ASN A 393 22.38 13.84 22.25
N GLU A 394 22.65 15.07 21.79
CA GLU A 394 22.89 16.23 22.67
C GLU A 394 21.63 16.70 23.40
N LYS A 395 20.45 16.42 22.85
CA LYS A 395 19.16 16.78 23.48
C LYS A 395 18.73 15.80 24.56
N SER A 396 19.49 14.71 24.77
CA SER A 396 19.10 13.61 25.67
C SER A 396 17.70 13.07 25.35
N ASP A 397 17.38 12.96 24.06
CA ASP A 397 16.13 12.37 23.61
C ASP A 397 16.12 10.88 23.92
N ARG A 398 15.00 10.32 24.41
CA ARG A 398 14.94 8.93 24.85
C ARG A 398 14.81 7.93 23.71
N TYR A 399 14.19 8.32 22.59
CA TYR A 399 13.87 7.41 21.50
C TYR A 399 14.33 7.94 20.15
N LEU A 400 14.64 7.00 19.25
CA LEU A 400 14.84 7.22 17.83
C LEU A 400 13.78 6.46 17.04
N THR A 401 13.30 7.05 15.95
CA THR A 401 12.43 6.40 14.97
C THR A 401 12.86 6.71 13.53
N ILE A 402 12.71 5.74 12.63
CA ILE A 402 13.03 5.84 11.20
C ILE A 402 11.89 5.28 10.33
N PRO A 403 11.66 5.80 9.11
CA PRO A 403 10.55 5.40 8.24
C PRO A 403 10.81 4.08 7.50
N VAL A 404 11.31 3.08 8.23
CA VAL A 404 11.55 1.71 7.77
C VAL A 404 10.48 0.81 8.40
N PRO A 405 9.74 0.00 7.62
CA PRO A 405 8.71 -0.88 8.16
C PRO A 405 9.23 -1.88 9.21
N TYR A 406 8.56 -1.94 10.36
CA TYR A 406 8.80 -2.95 11.38
C TYR A 406 8.38 -4.35 10.88
N GLU A 407 9.23 -5.33 11.16
CA GLU A 407 9.05 -6.75 10.85
C GLU A 407 9.85 -7.56 11.88
N LYS A 408 9.39 -8.77 12.22
CA LYS A 408 10.04 -9.64 13.22
C LYS A 408 11.50 -10.00 12.91
N GLY A 409 11.94 -9.84 11.67
CA GLY A 409 13.30 -10.15 11.25
C GLY A 409 14.33 -9.04 11.51
N TRP A 410 13.90 -7.86 11.98
CA TRP A 410 14.81 -6.79 12.35
C TRP A 410 15.46 -7.04 13.70
N HIS A 411 16.75 -6.71 13.78
CA HIS A 411 17.56 -6.68 14.99
C HIS A 411 18.24 -5.32 15.06
N VAL A 412 18.55 -4.84 16.27
CA VAL A 412 19.25 -3.56 16.46
C VAL A 412 20.36 -3.70 17.49
N GLU A 413 21.51 -3.14 17.16
CA GLU A 413 22.61 -2.90 18.10
C GLU A 413 22.73 -1.40 18.32
N VAL A 414 22.90 -0.98 19.59
CA VAL A 414 23.22 0.39 19.99
C VAL A 414 24.53 0.32 20.77
N ASN A 415 25.56 1.03 20.32
CA ASN A 415 26.88 1.06 20.94
C ASN A 415 27.50 -0.34 21.12
N GLY A 416 27.22 -1.27 20.21
CA GLY A 416 27.69 -2.66 20.24
C GLY A 416 26.87 -3.60 21.12
N GLU A 417 25.83 -3.11 21.79
CA GLU A 417 24.91 -3.93 22.59
C GLU A 417 23.59 -4.18 21.85
N GLN A 418 23.13 -5.42 21.86
CA GLN A 418 21.81 -5.77 21.34
C GLN A 418 20.71 -5.12 22.18
N LYS A 419 19.81 -4.37 21.54
CA LYS A 419 18.65 -3.75 22.19
C LYS A 419 17.34 -4.24 21.56
N GLU A 420 16.22 -3.94 22.19
CA GLU A 420 14.89 -4.25 21.66
C GLU A 420 14.56 -3.34 20.47
N VAL A 421 14.04 -3.95 19.39
CA VAL A 421 13.46 -3.20 18.27
C VAL A 421 12.02 -2.82 18.63
N LEU A 422 11.76 -1.52 18.73
CA LEU A 422 10.43 -0.99 19.00
C LEU A 422 9.62 -0.89 17.71
N LYS A 423 8.32 -1.21 17.79
CA LYS A 423 7.33 -0.88 16.77
C LYS A 423 6.83 0.54 17.03
N ALA A 424 7.51 1.50 16.42
CA ALA A 424 7.22 2.92 16.52
C ALA A 424 6.18 3.36 15.48
N ASN A 425 5.36 4.34 15.83
CA ASN A 425 4.41 4.97 14.91
C ASN A 425 3.56 3.91 14.18
N TYR A 426 3.07 2.93 14.95
CA TYR A 426 2.26 1.76 14.57
C TYR A 426 2.94 0.72 13.65
N ALA A 427 3.89 1.10 12.79
CA ALA A 427 4.42 0.21 11.76
C ALA A 427 5.89 0.42 11.38
N PHE A 428 6.61 1.30 12.06
CA PHE A 428 7.97 1.68 11.73
C PHE A 428 8.97 1.28 12.82
N LEU A 429 10.26 1.30 12.48
CA LEU A 429 11.31 0.98 13.44
C LEU A 429 11.52 2.13 14.42
N GLY A 430 11.77 1.75 15.67
CA GLY A 430 12.35 2.62 16.68
C GLY A 430 13.26 1.85 17.64
N VAL A 431 14.02 2.59 18.44
CA VAL A 431 14.91 2.05 19.48
C VAL A 431 15.10 3.11 20.57
N GLU A 432 15.42 2.66 21.78
CA GLU A 432 15.88 3.56 22.84
C GLU A 432 17.29 4.10 22.53
N LEU A 433 17.52 5.36 22.88
CA LEU A 433 18.79 6.05 22.75
C LEU A 433 19.48 6.21 24.10
N GLU A 434 20.80 6.27 24.07
CA GLU A 434 21.64 6.69 25.19
C GLU A 434 21.98 8.18 25.07
N GLU A 435 22.42 8.82 26.15
CA GLU A 435 22.91 10.20 26.11
C GLU A 435 24.27 10.27 25.37
N GLY A 436 24.49 11.32 24.57
CA GLY A 436 25.74 11.50 23.83
C GLY A 436 25.86 10.61 22.59
N LYS A 437 27.04 10.07 22.32
CA LYS A 437 27.30 9.36 21.06
C LYS A 437 26.54 8.03 20.99
N ASN A 438 25.77 7.85 19.92
CA ASN A 438 25.07 6.62 19.60
C ASN A 438 25.54 6.09 18.23
N GLU A 439 26.01 4.84 18.21
CA GLU A 439 26.26 4.06 17.00
C GLU A 439 25.18 2.96 16.90
N ILE A 440 24.28 3.09 15.93
CA ILE A 440 23.07 2.27 15.83
C ILE A 440 23.10 1.51 14.51
N SER A 441 22.91 0.19 14.58
CA SER A 441 22.90 -0.69 13.41
C SER A 441 21.65 -1.56 13.42
N PHE A 442 20.70 -1.25 12.53
CA PHE A 442 19.56 -2.13 12.25
C PHE A 442 19.95 -3.13 11.16
N THR A 443 19.72 -4.43 11.40
CA THR A 443 19.95 -5.48 10.41
C THR A 443 18.73 -6.39 10.27
N TYR A 444 18.23 -6.53 9.04
CA TYR A 444 17.13 -7.42 8.72
C TYR A 444 17.64 -8.80 8.30
N ARG A 445 17.07 -9.84 8.91
CA ARG A 445 17.24 -11.23 8.48
C ARG A 445 15.88 -11.92 8.50
N PRO A 446 15.45 -12.57 7.41
CA PRO A 446 14.18 -13.30 7.43
C PRO A 446 14.13 -14.29 8.60
N PRO A 447 13.03 -14.33 9.37
CA PRO A 447 12.88 -15.28 10.46
C PRO A 447 13.14 -16.71 9.96
N TYR A 448 13.83 -17.50 10.80
CA TYR A 448 14.19 -18.90 10.52
C TYR A 448 15.17 -19.13 9.35
N PHE A 449 15.72 -18.09 8.72
CA PHE A 449 16.65 -18.23 7.59
C PHE A 449 17.83 -19.16 7.91
N SER A 450 18.47 -19.00 9.07
CA SER A 450 19.58 -19.88 9.51
C SER A 450 19.16 -21.34 9.60
N ILE A 451 17.98 -21.60 10.20
CA ILE A 451 17.46 -22.95 10.42
C ILE A 451 17.17 -23.61 9.07
N VAL A 452 16.48 -22.91 8.18
CA VAL A 452 16.16 -23.44 6.84
C VAL A 452 17.44 -23.66 6.03
N ALA A 453 18.43 -22.78 6.12
CA ALA A 453 19.72 -22.96 5.44
C ALA A 453 20.45 -24.23 5.93
N VAL A 454 20.51 -24.45 7.25
CA VAL A 454 21.12 -25.66 7.83
C VAL A 454 20.35 -26.92 7.42
N VAL A 455 19.01 -26.91 7.48
CA VAL A 455 18.18 -28.05 7.07
C VAL A 455 18.39 -28.35 5.59
N SER A 456 18.37 -27.34 4.71
CA SER A 456 18.62 -27.52 3.27
C SER A 456 20.00 -28.11 2.99
N LEU A 457 21.03 -27.65 3.70
CA LEU A 457 22.39 -28.20 3.56
C LEU A 457 22.46 -29.66 4.01
N LEU A 458 21.85 -30.00 5.15
CA LEU A 458 21.77 -31.39 5.64
C LEU A 458 20.99 -32.29 4.66
N SER A 459 19.86 -31.81 4.14
CA SER A 459 19.08 -32.55 3.12
C SER A 459 19.86 -32.77 1.84
N LEU A 460 20.64 -31.78 1.40
CA LEU A 460 21.51 -31.90 0.22
C LEU A 460 22.61 -32.93 0.46
N MET A 461 23.28 -32.90 1.61
CA MET A 461 24.31 -33.88 1.97
C MET A 461 23.75 -35.30 2.02
N ILE A 462 22.58 -35.49 2.65
CA ILE A 462 21.89 -36.80 2.69
C ILE A 462 21.56 -37.28 1.27
N SER A 463 21.05 -36.39 0.42
CA SER A 463 20.71 -36.71 -0.98
C SER A 463 21.94 -37.13 -1.79
N ILE A 464 23.07 -36.42 -1.62
CA ILE A 464 24.36 -36.78 -2.26
C ILE A 464 24.84 -38.15 -1.78
N VAL A 465 24.82 -38.40 -0.45
CA VAL A 465 25.21 -39.70 0.12
C VAL A 465 24.33 -40.83 -0.44
N TRP A 466 23.03 -40.61 -0.56
CA TRP A 466 22.10 -41.58 -1.14
C TRP A 466 22.41 -41.87 -2.62
N LEU A 467 22.65 -40.83 -3.44
CA LEU A 467 23.01 -40.98 -4.85
C LEU A 467 24.33 -41.73 -5.04
N VAL A 468 25.35 -41.44 -4.23
CA VAL A 468 26.64 -42.13 -4.27
C VAL A 468 26.48 -43.60 -3.87
N LYS A 469 25.71 -43.91 -2.82
CA LYS A 469 25.42 -45.30 -2.43
C LYS A 469 24.64 -46.05 -3.50
N ARG A 470 23.71 -45.39 -4.21
CA ARG A 470 22.94 -46.00 -5.29
C ARG A 470 23.76 -46.27 -6.55
N ARG A 471 24.79 -45.48 -6.87
CA ARG A 471 25.71 -45.73 -7.99
C ARG A 471 26.73 -46.85 -7.70
N LYS A 472 26.99 -47.14 -6.43
CA LYS A 472 27.88 -48.22 -5.99
C LYS A 472 27.17 -49.58 -5.86
N LYS A 473 25.84 -49.61 -5.92
CA LYS A 473 25.02 -50.82 -6.13
C LYS A 473 24.68 -50.92 -7.60
#